data_AF-A0A1S4BG43-F1
#
_entry.id   AF-A0A1S4BG43-F1
#
_cell.length_a   1.000
_cell.length_b   1.000
_cell.length_c   1.000
_cell.angle_alpha   90.00
_cell.angle_beta   90.00
_cell.angle_gamma   90.00
#
_symmetry.space_group_name_H-M   'P 1'
#
loop_
_entity.id
_entity.type
_entity.pdbx_description
1 polymer ?
#
loop_
_entity_poly.entity_id
_entity_poly.type
_entity_poly.pdbx_seq_one_letter_code
_entity_poly.pdbx_strand_id
1 'polypeptide(L)'
;MAKRIRAISAKVGHDPGERITVPFSLEAANRIKIKLGSSSYLKKQIIYMLLEQQRGSDQFANMWSYLVMILSWNEMHNINFCYEMFVRTRSPVLTDYRVAADAGHLYNALCKISKFAYPQFFKYLAPLVDLHVLNRSLFPTLFTAAAMLKLDEQGYNSVRNFLTAGNPNAHETALALVELHKSAMRENQRNVANRVQVEQLYLAGARPRCRKN
;
A
#
# COMPACT_ATOMS: atom_id res chain seq x y z
N MET A 1 -16.25 11.04 16.99
CA MET A 1 -17.09 10.12 16.20
C MET A 1 -18.59 10.49 16.27
N ALA A 2 -19.17 10.66 17.46
CA ALA A 2 -20.60 10.94 17.65
C ALA A 2 -21.16 12.17 16.88
N LYS A 3 -20.39 13.26 16.77
CA LYS A 3 -20.82 14.49 16.06
C LYS A 3 -20.98 14.28 14.55
N ARG A 4 -20.13 13.43 13.97
CA ARG A 4 -20.13 13.10 12.53
C ARG A 4 -21.27 12.17 12.15
N ILE A 5 -21.57 11.21 13.04
CA ILE A 5 -22.70 10.29 12.90
C ILE A 5 -24.02 11.07 12.95
N ARG A 6 -24.21 11.97 13.92
CA ARG A 6 -25.41 12.83 13.99
C ARG A 6 -25.61 13.70 12.75
N ALA A 7 -24.52 14.26 12.21
CA ALA A 7 -24.58 15.08 11.00
C ALA A 7 -24.98 14.27 9.74
N ILE A 8 -24.57 13.00 9.67
CA ILE A 8 -25.00 12.10 8.60
C ILE A 8 -26.46 11.70 8.82
N SER A 9 -26.85 11.28 10.03
CA SER A 9 -28.23 10.91 10.36
C SER A 9 -29.24 12.02 10.02
N ALA A 10 -28.93 13.27 10.37
CA ALA A 10 -29.78 14.42 10.03
C ALA A 10 -29.92 14.64 8.51
N LYS A 11 -28.86 14.37 7.73
CA LYS A 11 -28.90 14.45 6.26
C LYS A 11 -29.68 13.33 5.60
N VAL A 12 -29.81 12.17 6.25
CA VAL A 12 -30.58 11.02 5.75
C VAL A 12 -32.04 11.06 6.23
N GLY A 13 -32.43 12.10 6.98
CA GLY A 13 -33.81 12.26 7.48
C GLY A 13 -34.13 11.47 8.74
N HIS A 14 -33.12 10.94 9.45
CA HIS A 14 -33.32 10.29 10.75
C HIS A 14 -33.48 11.32 11.87
N ASP A 15 -34.46 11.08 12.75
CA ASP A 15 -34.73 11.95 13.88
C ASP A 15 -33.56 11.90 14.89
N PRO A 16 -32.99 13.05 15.32
CA PRO A 16 -31.88 13.10 16.26
C PRO A 16 -32.16 12.43 17.62
N GLY A 17 -33.43 12.15 17.97
CA GLY A 17 -33.82 11.38 19.15
C GLY A 17 -33.93 9.87 18.93
N GLU A 18 -33.95 9.40 17.69
CA GLU A 18 -34.16 7.99 17.35
C GLU A 18 -32.86 7.21 17.56
N ARG A 19 -32.89 6.22 18.48
CA ARG A 19 -31.78 5.28 18.60
C ARG A 19 -31.76 4.43 17.33
N ILE A 20 -30.79 4.70 16.45
CA ILE A 20 -30.43 3.80 15.36
C ILE A 20 -29.96 2.49 15.99
N THR A 21 -30.87 1.53 16.11
CA THR A 21 -30.54 0.16 16.48
C THR A 21 -29.79 -0.44 15.31
N VAL A 22 -28.52 -0.77 15.52
CA VAL A 22 -27.74 -1.50 14.53
C VAL A 22 -28.48 -2.84 14.33
N PRO A 23 -29.05 -3.13 13.14
CA PRO A 23 -29.88 -4.31 12.93
C PRO A 23 -29.07 -5.61 12.95
N PHE A 24 -27.75 -5.50 13.11
CA PHE A 24 -26.82 -6.60 13.13
C PHE A 24 -26.40 -6.92 14.58
N SER A 25 -26.79 -8.11 15.04
CA SER A 25 -26.21 -8.67 16.27
C SER A 25 -24.71 -8.82 16.11
N LEU A 26 -23.93 -8.30 17.08
CA LEU A 26 -22.48 -8.47 17.13
C LEU A 26 -22.09 -9.96 17.10
N GLU A 27 -22.90 -10.80 17.74
CA GLU A 27 -22.71 -12.24 17.75
C GLU A 27 -22.88 -12.84 16.36
N ALA A 28 -23.92 -12.45 15.63
CA ALA A 28 -24.13 -12.87 14.24
C ALA A 28 -22.98 -12.40 13.34
N ALA A 29 -22.55 -11.14 13.48
CA ALA A 29 -21.40 -10.61 12.76
C ALA A 29 -20.11 -11.38 13.05
N ASN A 30 -19.88 -11.76 14.32
CA ASN A 30 -18.73 -12.59 14.71
C ASN A 30 -18.80 -14.00 14.12
N ARG A 31 -19.98 -14.64 14.10
CA ARG A 31 -20.17 -15.96 13.47
C ARG A 31 -19.88 -15.88 11.96
N ILE A 32 -20.36 -14.83 11.28
CA ILE A 32 -20.07 -14.59 9.86
C ILE A 32 -18.57 -14.38 9.66
N LYS A 33 -17.94 -13.51 10.46
CA LYS A 33 -16.49 -13.25 10.41
C LYS A 33 -15.69 -14.54 10.56
N ILE A 34 -16.04 -15.42 11.50
CA ILE A 34 -15.35 -16.70 11.70
C ILE A 34 -15.54 -17.61 10.48
N LYS A 35 -16.78 -17.80 10.00
CA LYS A 35 -17.05 -18.67 8.85
C LYS A 35 -16.36 -18.18 7.57
N LEU A 36 -16.43 -16.88 7.29
CA LEU A 36 -15.73 -16.29 6.16
C LEU A 36 -14.21 -16.31 6.35
N GLY A 37 -13.74 -16.07 7.58
CA GLY A 37 -12.33 -16.08 7.95
C GLY A 37 -11.66 -17.43 7.71
N SER A 38 -12.37 -18.52 8.01
CA SER A 38 -11.85 -19.89 7.95
C SER A 38 -11.95 -20.56 6.58
N SER A 39 -12.69 -20.00 5.61
CA SER A 39 -12.87 -20.60 4.30
C SER A 39 -12.25 -19.76 3.18
N SER A 40 -11.13 -20.23 2.64
CA SER A 40 -10.49 -19.63 1.46
C SER A 40 -11.41 -19.66 0.24
N TYR A 41 -12.18 -20.74 0.08
CA TYR A 41 -13.18 -20.87 -0.98
C TYR A 41 -14.25 -19.77 -0.90
N LEU A 42 -14.85 -19.56 0.28
CA LEU A 42 -15.87 -18.53 0.45
C LEU A 42 -15.32 -17.12 0.21
N LYS A 43 -14.10 -16.82 0.69
CA LYS A 43 -13.43 -15.54 0.41
C LYS A 43 -13.29 -15.31 -1.09
N LYS A 44 -12.84 -16.34 -1.83
CA LYS A 44 -12.67 -16.30 -3.28
C LYS A 44 -13.99 -16.04 -4.01
N GLN A 45 -15.06 -16.76 -3.64
CA GLN A 45 -16.39 -16.57 -4.22
C GLN A 45 -16.95 -15.17 -3.96
N ILE A 46 -16.80 -14.65 -2.74
CA ILE A 46 -17.25 -13.29 -2.40
C ILE A 46 -16.50 -12.24 -3.22
N ILE A 47 -15.19 -12.39 -3.40
CA ILE A 47 -14.42 -11.44 -4.21
C ILE A 47 -14.87 -11.47 -5.67
N TYR A 48 -15.10 -12.64 -6.27
CA TYR A 48 -15.64 -12.70 -7.63
C TYR A 48 -17.02 -12.06 -7.74
N MET A 49 -17.92 -12.36 -6.81
CA MET A 49 -19.24 -11.74 -6.75
C MET A 49 -19.12 -10.20 -6.68
N LEU A 50 -18.27 -9.67 -5.80
CA LEU A 50 -18.04 -8.23 -5.70
C LEU A 50 -17.49 -7.62 -7.00
N LEU A 51 -16.58 -8.33 -7.68
CA LEU A 51 -15.99 -7.91 -8.95
C LEU A 51 -16.99 -7.89 -10.10
N GLU A 52 -17.99 -8.77 -10.07
CA GLU A 52 -19.10 -8.79 -11.04
C GLU A 52 -20.11 -7.69 -10.74
N GLN A 53 -20.54 -7.56 -9.48
CA GLN A 53 -21.58 -6.59 -9.07
C GLN A 53 -21.15 -5.13 -9.24
N GLN A 54 -19.86 -4.81 -9.04
CA GLN A 54 -19.36 -3.43 -9.27
C GLN A 54 -19.50 -2.96 -10.73
N ARG A 55 -19.64 -3.89 -11.70
CA ARG A 55 -19.81 -3.55 -13.13
C ARG A 55 -21.28 -3.31 -13.48
N GLY A 56 -22.21 -3.67 -12.59
CA GLY A 56 -23.63 -3.45 -12.77
C GLY A 56 -24.02 -2.00 -12.53
N SER A 57 -25.19 -1.62 -13.03
CA SER A 57 -25.82 -0.31 -12.78
C SER A 57 -26.73 -0.34 -11.54
N ASP A 58 -26.48 -1.23 -10.57
CA ASP A 58 -27.32 -1.34 -9.38
C ASP A 58 -27.15 -0.11 -8.48
N GLN A 59 -28.15 0.14 -7.62
CA GLN A 59 -28.14 1.27 -6.67
C GLN A 59 -27.02 1.19 -5.62
N PHE A 60 -26.37 0.03 -5.50
CA PHE A 60 -25.29 -0.26 -4.57
C PHE A 60 -23.91 -0.31 -5.28
N ALA A 61 -23.81 0.03 -6.56
CA ALA A 61 -22.56 -0.08 -7.33
C ALA A 61 -21.41 0.69 -6.65
N ASN A 62 -21.73 1.84 -6.05
CA ASN A 62 -20.79 2.63 -5.25
C ASN A 62 -20.34 1.90 -3.97
N MET A 63 -21.25 1.20 -3.30
CA MET A 63 -20.94 0.38 -2.12
C MET A 63 -20.08 -0.83 -2.51
N TRP A 64 -20.40 -1.53 -3.60
CA TRP A 64 -19.59 -2.62 -4.12
C TRP A 64 -18.18 -2.15 -4.50
N SER A 65 -18.08 -1.05 -5.22
CA SER A 65 -16.80 -0.42 -5.59
C SER A 65 -15.98 -0.03 -4.36
N TYR A 66 -16.63 0.51 -3.32
CA TYR A 66 -15.97 0.83 -2.06
C TYR A 66 -15.43 -0.43 -1.35
N LEU A 67 -16.18 -1.52 -1.32
CA LEU A 67 -15.72 -2.80 -0.75
C LEU A 67 -14.55 -3.38 -1.55
N VAL A 68 -14.63 -3.36 -2.88
CA VAL A 68 -13.53 -3.78 -3.78
C VAL A 68 -12.27 -2.95 -3.50
N MET A 69 -12.41 -1.64 -3.34
CA MET A 69 -11.29 -0.75 -3.01
C MET A 69 -10.66 -1.09 -1.66
N ILE A 70 -11.46 -1.35 -0.62
CA ILE A 70 -10.95 -1.75 0.71
C ILE A 70 -10.19 -3.08 0.63
N LEU A 71 -10.73 -4.05 -0.10
CA LEU A 71 -10.14 -5.38 -0.22
C LEU A 71 -8.90 -5.38 -1.12
N SER A 72 -8.78 -4.41 -2.02
CA SER A 72 -7.63 -4.26 -2.91
C SER A 72 -6.36 -4.04 -2.11
N TRP A 73 -5.37 -4.90 -2.32
CA TRP A 73 -4.08 -4.92 -1.65
C TRP A 73 -4.13 -5.15 -0.13
N ASN A 74 -5.28 -5.55 0.40
CA ASN A 74 -5.40 -5.86 1.82
C ASN A 74 -4.51 -7.07 2.19
N GLU A 75 -3.90 -7.01 3.37
CA GLU A 75 -2.89 -7.98 3.85
C GLU A 75 -1.66 -8.17 2.92
N MET A 76 -1.42 -7.25 1.98
CA MET A 76 -0.22 -7.23 1.11
C MET A 76 0.69 -6.02 1.40
N HIS A 77 0.57 -5.43 2.59
CA HIS A 77 1.29 -4.21 2.98
C HIS A 77 2.81 -4.31 2.84
N ASN A 78 3.38 -5.50 3.06
CA ASN A 78 4.80 -5.74 2.89
C ASN A 78 5.28 -5.56 1.45
N ILE A 79 4.51 -6.02 0.48
CA ILE A 79 4.81 -5.81 -0.94
C ILE A 79 4.58 -4.34 -1.29
N ASN A 80 3.45 -3.77 -0.85
CA ASN A 80 3.10 -2.39 -1.17
C ASN A 80 4.12 -1.38 -0.64
N PHE A 81 4.59 -1.53 0.60
CA PHE A 81 5.58 -0.61 1.16
C PHE A 81 6.88 -0.65 0.35
N CYS A 82 7.42 -1.85 0.08
CA CYS A 82 8.63 -1.98 -0.72
C CYS A 82 8.44 -1.45 -2.16
N TYR A 83 7.29 -1.72 -2.77
CA TYR A 83 6.98 -1.21 -4.11
C TYR A 83 6.92 0.31 -4.14
N GLU A 84 6.16 0.92 -3.23
CA GLU A 84 5.97 2.37 -3.17
C GLU A 84 7.27 3.11 -2.85
N MET A 85 8.05 2.60 -1.90
CA MET A 85 9.25 3.25 -1.40
C MET A 85 10.46 3.04 -2.28
N PHE A 86 10.60 1.87 -2.92
CA PHE A 86 11.84 1.53 -3.63
C PHE A 86 11.66 1.32 -5.13
N VAL A 87 10.64 0.58 -5.54
CA VAL A 87 10.44 0.27 -6.97
C VAL A 87 9.93 1.50 -7.71
N ARG A 88 8.87 2.13 -7.20
CA ARG A 88 8.25 3.31 -7.81
C ARG A 88 9.19 4.50 -7.88
N THR A 89 10.04 4.67 -6.87
CA THR A 89 11.01 5.78 -6.77
C THR A 89 12.33 5.49 -7.48
N ARG A 90 12.52 4.26 -8.00
CA ARG A 90 13.80 3.78 -8.55
C ARG A 90 14.95 3.97 -7.57
N SER A 91 14.72 3.62 -6.31
CA SER A 91 15.68 3.79 -5.23
C SER A 91 16.96 2.96 -5.45
N PRO A 92 18.16 3.51 -5.20
CA PRO A 92 19.42 2.75 -5.27
C PRO A 92 19.52 1.65 -4.20
N VAL A 93 18.64 1.65 -3.21
CA VAL A 93 18.51 0.57 -2.22
C VAL A 93 18.35 -0.80 -2.88
N LEU A 94 17.64 -0.90 -4.02
CA LEU A 94 17.45 -2.18 -4.71
C LEU A 94 18.73 -2.75 -5.35
N THR A 95 19.76 -1.92 -5.51
CA THR A 95 21.06 -2.32 -6.04
C THR A 95 22.13 -2.49 -4.96
N ASP A 96 21.79 -2.24 -3.69
CA ASP A 96 22.72 -2.39 -2.58
C ASP A 96 22.96 -3.87 -2.28
N TYR A 97 24.24 -4.28 -2.23
CA TYR A 97 24.64 -5.68 -2.06
C TYR A 97 24.10 -6.31 -0.76
N ARG A 98 23.87 -5.51 0.28
CA ARG A 98 23.38 -5.98 1.59
C ARG A 98 21.96 -6.51 1.54
N VAL A 99 21.20 -6.14 0.50
CA VAL A 99 19.80 -6.58 0.30
C VAL A 99 19.61 -7.31 -1.02
N ALA A 100 20.67 -7.82 -1.64
CA ALA A 100 20.56 -8.54 -2.92
C ALA A 100 19.58 -9.73 -2.84
N ALA A 101 19.60 -10.49 -1.73
CA ALA A 101 18.66 -11.60 -1.50
C ALA A 101 17.22 -11.10 -1.34
N ASP A 102 17.00 -10.12 -0.45
CA ASP A 102 15.69 -9.48 -0.24
C ASP A 102 15.11 -8.91 -1.54
N ALA A 103 15.92 -8.22 -2.34
CA ALA A 103 15.55 -7.65 -3.63
C ALA A 103 15.18 -8.75 -4.63
N GLY A 104 15.91 -9.86 -4.67
CA GLY A 104 15.57 -11.04 -5.48
C GLY A 104 14.22 -11.65 -5.08
N HIS A 105 13.95 -11.79 -3.78
CA HIS A 105 12.66 -12.27 -3.28
C HIS A 105 11.51 -11.32 -3.61
N LEU A 106 11.70 -10.01 -3.44
CA LEU A 106 10.72 -9.00 -3.83
C LEU A 106 10.45 -9.04 -5.34
N TYR A 107 11.49 -9.14 -6.15
CA TYR A 107 11.36 -9.23 -7.61
C TYR A 107 10.52 -10.45 -8.02
N ASN A 108 10.81 -11.63 -7.45
CA ASN A 108 10.03 -12.84 -7.70
C ASN A 108 8.56 -12.67 -7.28
N ALA A 109 8.31 -12.09 -6.10
CA ALA A 109 6.96 -11.80 -5.63
C ALA A 109 6.20 -10.87 -6.60
N LEU A 110 6.81 -9.76 -7.02
CA LEU A 110 6.23 -8.82 -7.98
C LEU A 110 5.98 -9.47 -9.35
N CYS A 111 6.88 -10.32 -9.82
CA CYS A 111 6.69 -11.08 -11.06
C CYS A 111 5.48 -12.02 -10.98
N LYS A 112 5.31 -12.73 -9.86
CA LYS A 112 4.13 -13.61 -9.67
C LYS A 112 2.84 -12.81 -9.58
N ILE A 113 2.84 -11.73 -8.80
CA ILE A 113 1.67 -10.87 -8.60
C ILE A 113 1.24 -10.22 -9.92
N SER A 114 2.18 -9.67 -10.69
CA SER A 114 1.88 -8.97 -11.95
C SER A 114 1.35 -9.88 -13.06
N LYS A 115 1.71 -11.17 -13.05
CA LYS A 115 1.20 -12.17 -14.00
C LYS A 115 -0.19 -12.68 -13.64
N PHE A 116 -0.72 -12.32 -12.46
CA PHE A 116 -2.03 -12.78 -12.01
C PHE A 116 -3.14 -11.92 -12.61
N ALA A 117 -4.31 -12.53 -12.91
CA ALA A 117 -5.42 -11.82 -13.55
C ALA A 117 -5.96 -10.64 -12.72
N TYR A 118 -5.85 -10.74 -11.40
CA TYR A 118 -6.29 -9.71 -10.45
C TYR A 118 -5.21 -9.45 -9.39
N PRO A 119 -4.12 -8.73 -9.74
CA PRO A 119 -2.95 -8.57 -8.88
C PRO A 119 -3.29 -8.00 -7.49
N GLN A 120 -4.24 -7.06 -7.44
CA GLN A 120 -4.70 -6.42 -6.21
C GLN A 120 -5.45 -7.36 -5.26
N PHE A 121 -5.90 -8.52 -5.74
CA PHE A 121 -6.57 -9.55 -4.93
C PHE A 121 -5.74 -10.83 -4.79
N PHE A 122 -4.44 -10.76 -5.10
CA PHE A 122 -3.55 -11.93 -5.13
C PHE A 122 -3.60 -12.74 -3.83
N LYS A 123 -3.59 -12.07 -2.67
CA LYS A 123 -3.69 -12.70 -1.34
C LYS A 123 -4.87 -13.67 -1.20
N TYR A 124 -5.98 -13.38 -1.86
CA TYR A 124 -7.23 -14.12 -1.70
C TYR A 124 -7.50 -15.11 -2.84
N LEU A 125 -7.06 -14.76 -4.05
CA LEU A 125 -7.43 -15.49 -5.26
C LEU A 125 -6.33 -16.44 -5.75
N ALA A 126 -5.07 -16.18 -5.40
CA ALA A 126 -3.95 -17.00 -5.83
C ALA A 126 -3.97 -18.38 -5.14
N PRO A 127 -3.40 -19.42 -5.78
CA PRO A 127 -3.21 -20.71 -5.16
C PRO A 127 -2.41 -20.60 -3.85
N LEU A 128 -2.72 -21.45 -2.86
CA LEU A 128 -1.99 -21.47 -1.57
C LEU A 128 -0.47 -21.61 -1.77
N VAL A 129 -0.07 -22.42 -2.77
CA VAL A 129 1.33 -22.63 -3.12
C VAL A 129 2.04 -21.37 -3.61
N ASP A 130 1.32 -20.35 -4.07
CA ASP A 130 1.92 -19.09 -4.50
C ASP A 130 1.92 -18.02 -3.42
N LEU A 131 1.07 -18.15 -2.39
CA LEU A 131 0.96 -17.15 -1.32
C LEU A 131 2.22 -17.04 -0.44
N HIS A 132 3.13 -18.02 -0.48
CA HIS A 132 4.38 -17.96 0.28
C HIS A 132 5.24 -16.74 -0.10
N VAL A 133 5.13 -16.22 -1.33
CA VAL A 133 5.90 -15.04 -1.77
C VAL A 133 5.48 -13.75 -1.06
N LEU A 134 4.31 -13.75 -0.40
CA LEU A 134 3.86 -12.65 0.43
C LEU A 134 4.44 -12.70 1.85
N ASN A 135 5.27 -13.69 2.20
CA ASN A 135 5.82 -13.78 3.54
C ASN A 135 6.88 -12.69 3.76
N ARG A 136 6.64 -11.83 4.77
CA ARG A 136 7.58 -10.77 5.18
C ARG A 136 8.97 -11.28 5.55
N SER A 137 9.10 -12.53 5.98
CA SER A 137 10.40 -13.11 6.35
C SER A 137 11.32 -13.36 5.16
N LEU A 138 10.82 -13.27 3.93
CA LEU A 138 11.62 -13.43 2.71
C LEU A 138 12.45 -12.19 2.37
N PHE A 139 12.08 -11.02 2.88
CA PHE A 139 12.79 -9.76 2.63
C PHE A 139 12.76 -8.85 3.87
N PRO A 140 13.26 -9.33 5.04
CA PRO A 140 13.06 -8.67 6.31
C PRO A 140 13.77 -7.31 6.42
N THR A 141 14.94 -7.15 5.81
CA THR A 141 15.73 -5.92 5.86
C THR A 141 15.10 -4.85 4.99
N LEU A 142 14.74 -5.23 3.76
CA LEU A 142 14.08 -4.34 2.82
C LEU A 142 12.71 -3.90 3.34
N PHE A 143 11.91 -4.82 3.89
CA PHE A 143 10.63 -4.48 4.50
C PHE A 143 10.79 -3.51 5.69
N THR A 144 11.74 -3.78 6.58
CA THR A 144 12.02 -2.89 7.72
C THR A 144 12.36 -1.48 7.24
N ALA A 145 13.27 -1.34 6.27
CA ALA A 145 13.63 -0.04 5.71
C ALA A 145 12.42 0.67 5.06
N ALA A 146 11.59 -0.05 4.29
CA ALA A 146 10.39 0.52 3.69
C ALA A 146 9.38 0.99 4.74
N ALA A 147 9.17 0.20 5.80
CA ALA A 147 8.27 0.55 6.89
C ALA A 147 8.75 1.79 7.66
N MET A 148 10.07 1.95 7.86
CA MET A 148 10.65 3.15 8.47
C MET A 148 10.39 4.39 7.62
N LEU A 149 10.64 4.33 6.31
CA LEU A 149 10.34 5.43 5.39
C LEU A 149 8.85 5.79 5.39
N LYS A 150 7.98 4.77 5.41
CA LYS A 150 6.54 4.97 5.43
C LYS A 150 6.05 5.64 6.72
N LEU A 151 6.66 5.28 7.85
CA LEU A 151 6.38 5.91 9.14
C LEU A 151 6.80 7.39 9.13
N ASP A 152 7.95 7.71 8.54
CA ASP A 152 8.44 9.09 8.41
C ASP A 152 7.53 9.94 7.51
N GLU A 153 7.02 9.40 6.40
CA GLU A 153 6.13 10.14 5.48
C GLU A 153 4.74 10.38 6.06
N GLN A 154 4.15 9.38 6.73
CA GLN A 154 2.71 9.38 7.02
C GLN A 154 2.37 9.47 8.52
N GLY A 155 3.34 9.29 9.42
CA GLY A 155 3.14 9.39 10.87
C GLY A 155 2.16 8.36 11.45
N TYR A 156 1.80 7.30 10.72
CA TYR A 156 0.80 6.33 11.17
C TYR A 156 1.35 5.41 12.26
N ASN A 157 0.75 5.47 13.45
CA ASN A 157 1.04 4.55 14.56
C ASN A 157 0.84 3.06 14.20
N SER A 158 -0.02 2.75 13.23
CA SER A 158 -0.21 1.37 12.76
C SER A 158 1.03 0.79 12.08
N VAL A 159 1.87 1.63 11.46
CA VAL A 159 3.13 1.21 10.83
C VAL A 159 4.15 0.78 11.89
N ARG A 160 4.14 1.44 13.06
CA ARG A 160 5.04 1.11 14.19
C ARG A 160 4.89 -0.33 14.66
N ASN A 161 3.68 -0.90 14.61
CA ASN A 161 3.42 -2.29 14.97
C ASN A 161 4.17 -3.30 14.09
N PHE A 162 4.51 -2.93 12.85
CA PHE A 162 5.29 -3.80 11.96
C PHE A 162 6.78 -3.78 12.29
N LEU A 163 7.29 -2.65 12.79
CA LEU A 163 8.70 -2.49 13.16
C LEU A 163 9.02 -3.21 14.48
N THR A 164 8.12 -3.15 15.47
CA THR A 164 8.29 -3.84 16.76
C THR A 164 8.20 -5.36 16.64
N ALA A 165 7.51 -5.88 15.62
CA ALA A 165 7.40 -7.32 15.34
C ALA A 165 8.46 -7.86 14.36
N GLY A 166 9.45 -7.03 13.99
CA GLY A 166 10.49 -7.34 13.01
C GLY A 166 11.74 -7.99 13.62
N ASN A 167 12.67 -8.41 12.75
CA ASN A 167 13.95 -8.96 13.16
C ASN A 167 14.89 -7.83 13.66
N PRO A 168 15.34 -7.84 14.93
CA PRO A 168 16.22 -6.80 15.47
C PRO A 168 17.52 -6.65 14.69
N ASN A 169 18.05 -7.75 14.15
CA ASN A 169 19.31 -7.76 13.40
C ASN A 169 19.19 -7.05 12.04
N ALA A 170 17.97 -6.88 11.52
CA ALA A 170 17.72 -6.17 10.28
C ALA A 170 17.72 -4.63 10.47
N HIS A 171 17.66 -4.14 11.72
CA HIS A 171 17.39 -2.74 12.01
C HIS A 171 18.56 -1.81 11.62
N GLU A 172 19.80 -2.18 11.96
CA GLU A 172 20.98 -1.35 11.67
C GLU A 172 21.22 -1.22 10.16
N THR A 173 21.13 -2.33 9.44
CA THR A 173 21.24 -2.31 7.97
C THR A 173 20.09 -1.50 7.36
N ALA A 174 18.86 -1.67 7.87
CA ALA A 174 17.71 -0.89 7.40
C ALA A 174 17.90 0.62 7.58
N LEU A 175 18.45 1.07 8.71
CA LEU A 175 18.77 2.49 8.95
C LEU A 175 19.72 3.05 7.88
N ALA A 176 20.80 2.33 7.57
CA ALA A 176 21.73 2.75 6.54
C ALA A 176 21.07 2.84 5.15
N LEU A 177 20.14 1.92 4.83
CA LEU A 177 19.40 1.93 3.58
C LEU A 177 18.36 3.06 3.51
N VAL A 178 17.74 3.40 4.64
CA VAL A 178 16.83 4.55 4.76
C VAL A 178 17.58 5.84 4.43
N GLU A 179 18.78 6.03 4.99
CA GLU A 179 19.59 7.21 4.69
C GLU A 179 20.09 7.25 3.24
N LEU A 180 20.45 6.08 2.68
CA LEU A 180 20.79 5.96 1.27
C LEU A 180 19.61 6.40 0.38
N HIS A 181 18.40 5.91 0.66
CA HIS A 181 17.19 6.28 -0.06
C HIS A 181 16.92 7.79 0.04
N LYS A 182 16.89 8.35 1.26
CA LYS A 182 16.62 9.78 1.49
C LYS A 182 17.63 10.68 0.81
N SER A 183 18.91 10.28 0.79
CA SER A 183 19.97 11.05 0.13
C SER A 183 19.76 11.08 -1.39
N ALA A 184 19.47 9.92 -1.99
CA ALA A 184 19.18 9.81 -3.42
C ALA A 184 17.89 10.58 -3.82
N MET A 185 16.84 10.53 -3.00
CA MET A 185 15.60 11.26 -3.28
C MET A 185 15.80 12.78 -3.24
N ARG A 186 16.59 13.29 -2.28
CA ARG A 186 16.95 14.71 -2.21
C ARG A 186 17.75 15.15 -3.44
N GLU A 187 18.70 14.34 -3.89
CA GLU A 187 19.48 14.61 -5.09
C GLU A 187 18.61 14.63 -6.36
N ASN A 188 17.72 13.64 -6.52
CA ASN A 188 16.78 13.60 -7.63
C ASN A 188 15.86 14.83 -7.67
N GLN A 189 15.35 15.27 -6.52
CA GLN A 189 14.53 16.47 -6.43
C GLN A 189 15.30 17.73 -6.86
N ARG A 190 16.56 17.88 -6.43
CA ARG A 190 17.43 18.99 -6.86
C ARG A 190 17.68 18.97 -8.36
N ASN A 191 17.95 17.80 -8.92
CA ASN A 191 18.20 17.63 -10.36
C ASN A 191 16.95 17.99 -11.20
N VAL A 192 15.75 17.60 -10.74
CA VAL A 192 14.50 17.97 -11.40
C VAL A 192 14.27 19.49 -11.33
N ALA A 193 14.46 20.11 -10.16
CA ALA A 193 14.30 21.56 -10.01
C ALA A 193 15.26 22.35 -10.92
N ASN A 194 16.52 21.92 -11.01
CA ASN A 194 17.51 22.54 -11.88
C ASN A 194 17.12 22.42 -13.37
N ARG A 195 16.60 21.27 -13.80
CA ARG A 195 16.14 21.08 -15.19
C ARG A 195 14.98 22.00 -15.54
N VAL A 196 13.97 22.09 -14.67
CA VAL A 196 12.81 22.98 -14.86
C VAL A 196 13.27 24.44 -14.92
N GLN A 197 14.20 24.85 -14.06
CA GLN A 197 14.72 26.22 -14.08
C GLN A 197 15.50 26.52 -15.37
N VAL A 198 16.30 25.58 -15.86
CA VAL A 198 17.03 25.71 -17.13
C VAL A 198 16.07 25.79 -18.31
N GLU A 199 15.04 24.95 -18.37
CA GLU A 199 14.00 25.01 -19.40
C GLU A 199 13.23 26.32 -19.38
N GLN A 200 12.88 26.83 -18.19
CA GLN A 200 12.24 28.14 -18.03
C GLN A 200 13.14 29.29 -18.51
N LEU A 201 14.45 29.22 -18.26
CA LEU A 201 15.42 30.20 -18.77
C LEU A 201 15.55 30.16 -20.30
N TYR A 202 15.54 28.97 -20.90
CA TYR A 202 15.53 28.82 -22.36
C TYR A 202 14.24 29.36 -22.99
N LEU A 203 13.07 29.09 -22.38
CA LEU A 203 11.78 29.63 -22.83
C LEU A 203 11.66 31.15 -22.66
N ALA A 204 12.34 31.72 -21.66
CA ALA A 204 12.41 33.17 -21.43
C ALA A 204 13.42 33.91 -22.34
N GLY A 205 14.05 33.21 -23.30
CA GLY A 205 15.00 33.81 -24.25
C GLY A 205 16.39 34.12 -23.67
N ALA A 206 16.68 33.68 -22.45
CA ALA A 206 17.99 33.87 -21.83
C ALA A 206 18.97 32.81 -22.34
N ARG A 207 19.76 33.13 -23.38
CA ARG A 207 20.86 32.26 -23.81
C ARG A 207 21.89 32.17 -22.67
N PRO A 208 22.32 30.96 -22.26
CA PRO A 208 23.40 30.81 -21.29
C PRO A 208 24.65 31.47 -21.86
N ARG A 209 25.24 32.42 -21.12
CA ARG A 209 26.52 33.02 -21.49
C ARG A 209 27.59 31.94 -21.42
N CYS A 210 28.01 31.43 -22.58
CA CYS A 210 29.24 30.66 -22.68
C CYS A 210 30.39 31.50 -22.10
N ARG A 211 30.94 31.08 -20.96
CA ARG A 211 32.24 31.57 -20.49
C ARG A 211 33.27 31.17 -21.53
N LYS A 212 33.80 32.17 -22.25
CA LYS A 212 35.04 32.00 -23.01
C LYS A 212 36.17 31.88 -22.00
N ASN A 213 36.90 30.78 -22.06
CA ASN A 213 38.22 30.64 -21.45
C ASN A 213 39.20 31.61 -22.11
#